data_AF-A0A1F3Y9B3-F1
#
_entry.id   AF-A0A1F3Y9B3-F1
#
_cell.length_a   1.000
_cell.length_b   1.000
_cell.length_c   1.000
_cell.angle_alpha   90.00
_cell.angle_beta   90.00
_cell.angle_gamma   90.00
#
_symmetry.space_group_name_H-M   'P 1'
#
loop_
_entity.id
_entity.type
_entity.pdbx_description
1 polymer ?
#
loop_
_entity_poly.entity_id
_entity_poly.type
_entity_poly.pdbx_seq_one_letter_code
_entity_poly.pdbx_strand_id
1 'polypeptide(L)'
;MGEGRSYRKEFDSKSCTVKSLEGGTFLTLIHKGPYESIGRSYEKILFYLNSKGYKAKLPVREVYLKGPGMIFKGNPKNYLTEIQIQIAVPMST
;
A
#
# COMPACT_ATOMS: atom_id res chain seq x y z
N MET A 1 21.11 -16.66 -12.49
CA MET A 1 21.64 -16.14 -11.22
C MET A 1 20.79 -14.96 -10.80
N GLY A 2 19.76 -15.21 -10.00
CA GLY A 2 18.93 -14.16 -9.40
C GLY A 2 18.96 -14.37 -7.90
N GLU A 3 19.67 -13.52 -7.18
CA GLU A 3 19.73 -13.59 -5.72
C GLU A 3 18.32 -13.32 -5.17
N GLY A 4 17.70 -14.38 -4.66
CA GLY A 4 16.45 -14.30 -3.91
C GLY A 4 16.68 -13.39 -2.71
N ARG A 5 15.99 -12.25 -2.67
CA ARG A 5 15.95 -11.37 -1.50
C ARG A 5 15.58 -12.22 -0.29
N SER A 6 16.51 -12.37 0.64
CA SER A 6 16.34 -13.10 1.90
C SER A 6 15.13 -12.54 2.65
N TYR A 7 14.00 -13.22 2.56
CA TYR A 7 12.84 -12.96 3.42
C TYR A 7 13.27 -13.32 4.85
N ARG A 8 13.07 -12.41 5.80
CA ARG A 8 13.29 -12.73 7.23
C ARG A 8 12.47 -13.98 7.55
N LYS A 9 13.16 -15.10 7.77
CA LYS A 9 12.57 -16.34 8.29
C LYS A 9 11.80 -15.97 9.55
N GLU A 10 10.61 -16.55 9.68
CA GLU A 10 9.65 -16.33 10.76
C GLU A 10 10.37 -16.07 12.10
N PHE A 11 10.16 -14.86 12.65
CA PHE A 11 10.71 -14.45 13.92
C PHE A 11 9.54 -14.32 14.89
N ASP A 12 9.58 -15.11 15.96
CA ASP A 12 8.60 -15.04 17.04
C ASP A 12 9.29 -14.53 18.30
N SER A 13 8.83 -13.38 18.77
CA SER A 13 9.19 -12.80 20.06
C SER A 13 7.90 -12.50 20.80
N LYS A 14 7.93 -12.47 22.14
CA LYS A 14 6.72 -12.22 22.96
C LYS A 14 5.93 -10.95 22.58
N SER A 15 6.49 -10.03 21.78
CA SER A 15 5.86 -8.78 21.36
C SER A 15 5.57 -8.65 19.85
N CYS A 16 6.10 -9.51 18.98
CA CYS A 16 5.99 -9.37 17.53
C CYS A 16 5.95 -10.73 16.82
N THR A 17 4.93 -10.92 15.97
CA THR A 17 4.81 -12.09 15.07
C THR A 17 5.07 -11.68 13.62
N VAL A 18 5.83 -12.48 12.88
CA VAL A 18 6.00 -12.32 11.42
C VAL A 18 4.91 -13.10 10.68
N LYS A 19 4.30 -12.47 9.67
CA LYS A 19 3.34 -13.12 8.78
C LYS A 19 3.61 -12.73 7.33
N SER A 20 3.35 -13.65 6.42
CA SER A 20 3.34 -13.39 4.98
C SER A 20 1.95 -12.96 4.54
N LEU A 21 1.87 -11.90 3.74
CA LEU A 21 0.62 -11.48 3.10
C LEU A 21 0.50 -12.17 1.76
N GLU A 22 -0.71 -12.65 1.43
CA GLU A 22 -0.98 -13.21 0.12
C GLU A 22 -0.77 -12.16 -0.99
N GLY A 23 -0.11 -12.59 -2.06
CA GLY A 23 0.01 -11.80 -3.27
C GLY A 23 -1.31 -11.68 -4.04
N GLY A 24 -1.30 -10.92 -5.12
CA GLY A 24 -2.45 -10.79 -6.00
C GLY A 24 -2.39 -9.51 -6.82
N THR A 25 -3.50 -9.21 -7.50
CA THR A 25 -3.64 -7.97 -8.26
C THR A 25 -4.07 -6.83 -7.34
N PHE A 26 -3.37 -5.71 -7.43
CA PHE A 26 -3.65 -4.51 -6.66
C PHE A 26 -3.91 -3.34 -7.60
N LEU A 27 -4.88 -2.53 -7.26
CA LEU A 27 -4.97 -1.15 -7.74
C LEU A 27 -4.12 -0.29 -6.81
N THR A 28 -3.17 0.46 -7.37
CA THR A 28 -2.29 1.32 -6.58
C THR A 28 -2.35 2.78 -7.04
N LEU A 29 -2.16 3.69 -6.09
CA LEU A 29 -2.07 5.13 -6.35
C LEU A 29 -1.06 5.75 -5.40
N ILE A 30 -0.11 6.52 -5.95
CA ILE A 30 0.85 7.27 -5.15
C ILE A 30 0.27 8.65 -4.84
N HIS A 31 0.02 8.91 -3.56
CA HIS A 31 -0.27 10.23 -3.03
C HIS A 31 1.04 11.00 -2.84
N LYS A 32 1.14 12.17 -3.47
CA LYS A 32 2.21 13.13 -3.21
C LYS A 32 1.65 14.34 -2.47
N GLY A 33 2.09 14.52 -1.22
CA GLY A 33 1.60 15.60 -0.37
C GLY A 33 1.42 15.20 1.10
N PRO A 34 0.93 16.14 1.91
CA PRO A 34 0.67 15.93 3.32
C PRO A 34 -0.50 14.94 3.53
N TYR A 35 -0.43 14.14 4.59
CA TYR A 35 -1.41 13.08 4.89
C TYR A 35 -2.83 13.62 5.03
N GLU A 36 -2.99 14.84 5.53
CA GLU A 36 -4.25 15.57 5.65
C GLU A 36 -4.99 15.70 4.31
N SER A 37 -4.27 15.59 3.19
CA SER A 37 -4.82 15.67 1.84
C SER A 37 -5.02 14.32 1.16
N ILE A 38 -4.70 13.20 1.84
CA ILE A 38 -4.77 11.84 1.27
C ILE A 38 -6.19 11.42 0.88
N GLY A 39 -7.22 12.01 1.50
CA GLY A 39 -8.62 11.75 1.16
C GLY A 39 -8.94 11.95 -0.33
N ARG A 40 -8.31 12.95 -0.97
CA ARG A 40 -8.48 13.20 -2.43
C ARG A 40 -7.89 12.08 -3.28
N SER A 41 -6.83 11.43 -2.79
CA SER A 41 -6.22 10.27 -3.44
C SER A 41 -7.11 9.03 -3.29
N TYR A 42 -7.73 8.84 -2.12
CA TYR A 42 -8.73 7.80 -1.90
C TYR A 42 -9.96 7.95 -2.79
N GLU A 43 -10.49 9.17 -2.90
CA GLU A 43 -11.62 9.46 -3.79
C GLU A 43 -11.32 9.04 -5.24
N LYS A 44 -10.15 9.39 -5.76
CA LYS A 44 -9.71 9.03 -7.12
C LYS A 44 -9.58 7.53 -7.34
N ILE A 45 -8.88 6.82 -6.44
CA ILE A 45 -8.66 5.38 -6.60
C ILE A 45 -9.96 4.59 -6.44
N LEU A 46 -10.85 5.00 -5.53
CA LEU A 46 -12.17 4.36 -5.34
C LEU A 46 -13.11 4.66 -6.51
N PHE A 47 -13.09 5.88 -7.04
CA PHE A 47 -13.81 6.21 -8.27
C PHE A 47 -13.38 5.30 -9.42
N TYR A 48 -12.06 5.15 -9.63
CA TYR A 48 -11.54 4.25 -10.67
C TYR A 48 -11.95 2.80 -10.43
N LEU A 49 -11.80 2.30 -9.20
CA LEU A 49 -12.20 0.95 -8.77
C LEU A 49 -13.66 0.67 -9.13
N ASN A 50 -14.57 1.58 -8.78
CA ASN A 50 -15.99 1.47 -9.06
C ASN A 50 -16.29 1.56 -10.56
N SER A 51 -15.66 2.49 -11.29
CA SER A 51 -15.86 2.64 -12.74
C SER A 51 -15.44 1.40 -13.54
N LYS A 52 -14.51 0.61 -13.01
CA LYS A 52 -14.05 -0.66 -13.61
C LYS A 52 -14.81 -1.89 -13.10
N GLY A 53 -15.74 -1.71 -12.15
CA GLY A 53 -16.51 -2.81 -11.56
C GLY A 53 -15.67 -3.76 -10.70
N TYR A 54 -14.46 -3.36 -10.30
CA TYR A 54 -13.61 -4.20 -9.45
C TYR A 54 -14.18 -4.28 -8.03
N LYS A 55 -13.98 -5.42 -7.36
CA LYS A 55 -14.32 -5.60 -5.95
C LYS A 55 -13.07 -5.46 -5.09
N ALA A 56 -13.09 -4.51 -4.15
CA ALA A 56 -12.01 -4.35 -3.19
C ALA A 56 -11.99 -5.51 -2.19
N LYS A 57 -10.80 -6.02 -1.89
CA LYS A 57 -10.53 -6.89 -0.73
C LYS A 57 -9.91 -6.05 0.38
N LEU A 58 -10.29 -6.36 1.62
CA LEU A 58 -9.74 -5.74 2.82
C LEU A 58 -8.68 -6.64 3.47
N PRO A 59 -7.70 -6.07 4.18
CA PRO A 59 -7.49 -4.64 4.42
C PRO A 59 -6.82 -3.91 3.24
N VAL A 60 -7.04 -2.60 3.15
CA VAL A 60 -6.24 -1.69 2.31
C VAL A 60 -4.89 -1.44 2.99
N ARG A 61 -3.83 -1.21 2.20
CA ARG A 61 -2.50 -0.87 2.74
C ARG A 61 -2.06 0.51 2.29
N GLU A 62 -1.36 1.20 3.19
CA GLU A 62 -0.65 2.44 2.91
C GLU A 62 0.85 2.22 3.15
N VAL A 63 1.65 2.43 2.12
CA VAL A 63 3.11 2.28 2.18
C VAL A 63 3.74 3.68 2.14
N TYR A 64 4.34 4.08 3.25
CA TYR A 64 5.03 5.37 3.40
C TYR A 64 6.41 5.33 2.73
N LEU A 65 6.45 5.58 1.43
CA LEU A 65 7.68 5.57 0.63
C LEU A 65 8.61 6.73 1.01
N LYS A 66 8.05 7.89 1.35
CA LYS A 66 8.79 9.06 1.82
C LYS A 66 7.96 9.82 2.84
N GLY A 67 8.43 9.88 4.07
CA GLY A 67 7.76 10.55 5.18
C GLY A 67 8.67 11.54 5.91
N PRO A 68 8.26 12.01 7.11
CA PRO A 68 9.12 12.80 7.98
C PRO A 68 10.38 12.00 8.33
N GLY A 69 11.55 12.60 8.15
CA GLY A 69 12.82 11.98 8.55
C GLY A 69 12.98 11.97 10.07
N MET A 70 13.84 11.08 10.58
CA MET A 70 14.08 10.93 12.03
C MET A 70 14.62 12.21 12.70
N ILE A 71 15.39 13.03 11.96
CA ILE A 71 16.06 14.23 12.50
C ILE A 71 15.32 15.51 12.09
N PHE A 72 14.78 15.57 10.87
CA PHE A 72 14.01 16.71 10.36
C PHE A 72 12.74 16.23 9.66
N LYS A 73 11.61 16.88 9.96
CA LYS A 73 10.31 16.56 9.34
C LYS A 73 10.32 16.78 7.82
N GLY A 74 11.23 17.60 7.27
CA GLY A 74 11.27 17.90 5.83
C GLY A 74 10.02 18.65 5.36
N ASN A 75 9.84 18.76 4.03
CA ASN A 75 8.67 19.42 3.44
C ASN A 75 7.55 18.40 3.17
N PRO A 76 6.38 18.48 3.84
CA PRO A 76 5.27 17.55 3.65
C PRO A 76 4.73 17.47 2.21
N LYS A 77 4.92 18.53 1.40
CA LYS A 77 4.55 18.51 -0.03
C LYS A 77 5.31 17.47 -0.85
N ASN A 78 6.40 16.93 -0.29
CA ASN A 78 7.24 15.91 -0.92
C ASN A 78 7.09 14.53 -0.28
N TYR A 79 6.17 14.35 0.67
CA TYR A 79 5.86 13.02 1.18
C TYR A 79 5.20 12.19 0.09
N LEU A 80 5.48 10.90 0.10
CA LEU A 80 4.95 9.91 -0.83
C LEU A 80 4.36 8.75 -0.03
N THR A 81 3.06 8.55 -0.20
CA THR A 81 2.34 7.41 0.36
C THR A 81 1.68 6.64 -0.78
N GLU A 82 1.97 5.36 -0.93
CA GLU A 82 1.29 4.49 -1.89
C GLU A 82 0.08 3.82 -1.22
N ILE A 83 -1.10 4.06 -1.77
CA ILE A 83 -2.33 3.35 -1.41
C ILE A 83 -2.40 2.09 -2.26
N GLN A 84 -2.59 0.92 -1.64
CA GLN A 84 -2.71 -0.38 -2.31
C GLN A 84 -4.04 -1.04 -1.91
N ILE A 85 -4.94 -1.21 -2.89
CA ILE A 85 -6.21 -1.92 -2.73
C ILE A 85 -6.13 -3.22 -3.50
N GLN A 86 -6.17 -4.36 -2.80
CA GLN A 86 -6.24 -5.65 -3.48
C GLN A 86 -7.62 -5.78 -4.14
N ILE A 87 -7.65 -6.25 -5.38
CA ILE A 87 -8.90 -6.45 -6.10
C ILE A 87 -9.17 -7.93 -6.33
N ALA A 88 -10.44 -8.34 -6.27
CA ALA A 88 -10.85 -9.62 -6.81
C ALA A 88 -10.78 -9.53 -8.34
N VAL A 89 -9.95 -10.37 -8.94
CA VAL A 89 -9.96 -10.55 -10.39
C VAL A 89 -11.21 -11.37 -10.71
N PRO A 90 -12.13 -10.90 -11.57
CA PRO A 90 -13.20 -11.78 -12.04
C PRO A 90 -12.55 -12.96 -12.76
N MET A 91 -12.89 -14.19 -12.37
CA MET A 91 -12.50 -15.35 -13.15
C MET A 91 -13.10 -15.19 -14.54
N SER A 92 -12.26 -15.16 -15.57
CA SER A 92 -12.71 -15.29 -16.94
C SER A 92 -13.53 -16.58 -17.03
N THR A 93 -14.83 -16.45 -17.32
CA THR A 93 -15.69 -17.59 -17.66
C THR A 93 -15.34 -18.10 -19.04
#